data_AF-A0AAV2YSX6-F1
#
_entry.id   AF-A0AAV2YSX6-F1
#
_cell.length_a   1.000
_cell.length_b   1.000
_cell.length_c   1.000
_cell.angle_alpha   90.00
_cell.angle_beta   90.00
_cell.angle_gamma   90.00
#
_symmetry.space_group_name_H-M   'P 1'
#
loop_
_entity.id
_entity.type
_entity.pdbx_description
1 polymer ?
#
loop_
_entity_poly.entity_id
_entity_poly.type
_entity_poly.pdbx_seq_one_letter_code
_entity_poly.pdbx_strand_id
1 'polypeptide(L)'
;MARTREMLLLPLLACLALLGCSDAAMDDKYRVNLRVFYRAFCPACQWFVGDPLLELVRNEQFRNIVNLKLIPAAGMSDHDGQLNCEGGPLECTGHKWQACVIDQYKSDVVKYLGTIACIEGSESGHAGDWDTKVRNCLTPEQLQEVRSCFESKSESLLRDYIKKDESGNVQWMPYTIVEQKVLGSATQAVSLQELQTNVCSSYKGPKKYYPEVCESLSGAQTQFAPDDGEQLAPKVPGKTVDTKTDEEEFESAVKEEVKESGKVRLDVFWRAFCPGCMAFISKPLLRLLSDEQFQDIIDFRPVPAAGTYFDSSGNFVCNKGLVECIGHKWLSCVIEEFPKLGEMAEHLACLESKENKGVTWDFIINKCFSGSAHTKMQKCFDNKSVDLLKKHIAQRDKLELQWVPYVLVNGATIGDARHGISYKMLTEEVCKAYSGSVELRPLACQPKRLRNDDTTDVAKESEEPAIKPCPPKKTGTTGPVSYQDAPGMGMRKQLDTDVGEQGVKLNAGAAETGSSSPARSLVLPIICFVVVGGIAMRLSGGHKKDA
;
A
#
# COMPACT_ATOMS: atom_id res chain seq x y z
N MET A 1 54.11 -50.84 59.36
CA MET A 1 53.04 -51.63 60.01
C MET A 1 51.92 -50.69 60.44
N ALA A 2 50.69 -51.02 60.04
CA ALA A 2 49.38 -50.79 60.67
C ALA A 2 49.08 -49.53 61.52
N ARG A 3 47.98 -48.86 61.11
CA ARG A 3 46.79 -48.36 61.87
C ARG A 3 46.96 -47.45 63.10
N THR A 4 46.32 -46.26 63.09
CA THR A 4 44.99 -45.88 63.67
C THR A 4 44.84 -44.33 63.65
N ARG A 5 43.86 -43.73 62.97
CA ARG A 5 42.49 -43.29 63.39
C ARG A 5 42.46 -41.99 64.26
N GLU A 6 41.98 -40.86 63.70
CA GLU A 6 40.76 -40.08 64.08
C GLU A 6 40.78 -38.57 63.76
N MET A 7 39.58 -38.06 63.40
CA MET A 7 39.04 -36.67 63.44
C MET A 7 39.64 -35.59 62.50
N LEU A 8 38.92 -34.64 61.88
CA LEU A 8 37.51 -34.24 61.68
C LEU A 8 37.63 -32.99 60.73
N LEU A 9 36.95 -32.81 59.59
CA LEU A 9 35.71 -32.03 59.39
C LEU A 9 35.53 -31.69 57.87
N LEU A 10 34.28 -31.68 57.43
CA LEU A 10 33.68 -31.55 56.08
C LEU A 10 33.98 -30.26 55.28
N PRO A 11 33.76 -30.29 53.94
CA PRO A 11 33.02 -29.24 53.23
C PRO A 11 31.59 -29.71 52.91
N LEU A 12 30.59 -28.93 53.35
CA LEU A 12 29.18 -29.13 53.03
C LEU A 12 28.92 -28.74 51.56
N LEU A 13 28.33 -29.66 50.79
CA LEU A 13 27.62 -29.37 49.54
C LEU A 13 26.44 -28.43 49.85
N ALA A 14 26.48 -27.20 49.33
CA ALA A 14 25.28 -26.38 49.15
C ALA A 14 24.84 -26.51 47.68
N CYS A 15 23.94 -27.45 47.42
CA CYS A 15 23.18 -27.52 46.19
C CYS A 15 22.12 -26.41 46.24
N LEU A 16 22.40 -25.24 45.65
CA LEU A 16 21.39 -24.22 45.38
C LEU A 16 20.60 -24.68 44.15
N ALA A 17 19.40 -25.23 44.39
CA ALA A 17 18.42 -25.47 43.33
C ALA A 17 17.88 -24.11 42.86
N LEU A 18 18.38 -23.63 41.73
CA LEU A 18 17.74 -22.59 40.92
C LEU A 18 16.50 -23.19 40.26
N LEU A 19 15.38 -23.20 40.97
CA LEU A 19 14.05 -23.35 40.36
C LEU A 19 13.67 -21.98 39.78
N GLY A 20 14.04 -21.76 38.52
CA GLY A 20 13.44 -20.69 37.72
C GLY A 20 11.96 -21.02 37.49
N CYS A 21 11.06 -20.14 37.92
CA CYS A 21 9.69 -20.13 37.42
C CYS A 21 9.75 -19.87 35.92
N SER A 22 9.63 -20.92 35.11
CA SER A 22 9.21 -20.77 33.74
C SER A 22 7.72 -20.50 33.78
N ASP A 23 7.25 -19.35 33.30
CA ASP A 23 5.85 -19.24 32.91
C ASP A 23 5.58 -20.39 31.94
N ALA A 24 4.72 -21.33 32.35
CA ALA A 24 4.40 -22.47 31.51
C ALA A 24 3.71 -21.92 30.26
N ALA A 25 4.40 -22.01 29.11
CA ALA A 25 3.79 -21.74 27.83
C ALA A 25 2.58 -22.68 27.63
N MET A 26 1.51 -22.16 27.03
CA MET A 26 0.32 -22.95 26.73
C MET A 26 0.69 -24.17 25.86
N ASP A 27 0.20 -25.34 26.25
CA ASP A 27 0.36 -26.58 25.46
C ASP A 27 -0.33 -26.45 24.10
N ASP A 28 0.42 -26.72 23.02
CA ASP A 28 -0.04 -26.63 21.64
C ASP A 28 -1.33 -27.43 21.38
N LYS A 29 -1.58 -28.51 22.13
CA LYS A 29 -2.80 -29.32 21.98
C LYS A 29 -4.10 -28.54 22.27
N TYR A 30 -4.00 -27.45 23.03
CA TYR A 30 -5.15 -26.61 23.37
C TYR A 30 -5.33 -25.43 22.42
N ARG A 31 -4.36 -25.17 21.53
CA ARG A 31 -4.42 -24.04 20.60
C ARG A 31 -5.41 -24.33 19.48
N VAL A 32 -6.17 -23.30 19.13
CA VAL A 32 -7.14 -23.35 18.04
C VAL A 32 -6.39 -23.31 16.72
N ASN A 33 -6.53 -24.36 15.92
CA ASN A 33 -5.93 -24.43 14.59
C ASN A 33 -6.67 -23.48 13.63
N LEU A 34 -5.96 -22.47 13.14
CA LEU A 34 -6.45 -21.54 12.12
C LEU A 34 -5.63 -21.75 10.85
N ARG A 35 -6.27 -22.22 9.78
CA ARG A 35 -5.64 -22.39 8.46
C ARG A 35 -6.18 -21.33 7.50
N VAL A 36 -5.28 -20.62 6.83
CA VAL A 36 -5.62 -19.57 5.87
C VAL A 36 -4.89 -19.84 4.55
N PHE A 37 -5.66 -20.12 3.51
CA PHE A 37 -5.16 -20.27 2.14
C PHE A 37 -5.44 -18.98 1.39
N TYR A 38 -4.42 -18.41 0.78
CA TYR A 38 -4.56 -17.14 0.10
C TYR A 38 -3.68 -17.08 -1.15
N ARG A 39 -4.06 -16.13 -2.02
CA ARG A 39 -3.41 -15.89 -3.30
C ARG A 39 -2.74 -14.54 -3.27
N ALA A 40 -1.44 -14.51 -3.56
CA ALA A 40 -0.68 -13.28 -3.57
C ALA A 40 -1.33 -12.25 -4.50
N PHE A 41 -1.55 -11.04 -4.01
CA PHE A 41 -2.17 -9.94 -4.75
C PHE A 41 -3.61 -10.20 -5.27
N CYS A 42 -4.35 -11.17 -4.72
CA CYS A 42 -5.83 -11.19 -4.86
C CYS A 42 -6.39 -10.11 -3.91
N PRO A 43 -7.20 -9.15 -4.38
CA PRO A 43 -7.68 -8.04 -3.54
C PRO A 43 -8.36 -8.47 -2.23
N ALA A 44 -9.17 -9.54 -2.26
CA ALA A 44 -9.79 -10.08 -1.05
C ALA A 44 -8.77 -10.70 -0.08
N CYS A 45 -7.71 -11.30 -0.60
CA CYS A 45 -6.60 -11.84 0.20
C CYS A 45 -5.75 -10.72 0.80
N GLN A 46 -5.42 -9.69 0.02
CA GLN A 46 -4.68 -8.51 0.47
C GLN A 46 -5.40 -7.84 1.64
N TRP A 47 -6.71 -7.62 1.51
CA TRP A 47 -7.51 -7.08 2.61
C TRP A 47 -7.50 -8.00 3.82
N PHE A 48 -7.83 -9.29 3.64
CA PHE A 48 -7.96 -10.21 4.78
C PHE A 48 -6.65 -10.39 5.55
N VAL A 49 -5.53 -10.54 4.84
CA VAL A 49 -4.19 -10.70 5.41
C VAL A 49 -3.68 -9.39 6.01
N GLY A 50 -3.98 -8.25 5.38
CA GLY A 50 -3.55 -6.92 5.82
C GLY A 50 -4.46 -6.22 6.82
N ASP A 51 -5.59 -6.83 7.17
CA ASP A 51 -6.58 -6.23 8.07
C ASP A 51 -7.11 -7.25 9.10
N PRO A 52 -8.22 -7.99 8.93
CA PRO A 52 -8.78 -8.80 10.01
C PRO A 52 -7.83 -9.89 10.54
N LEU A 53 -6.99 -10.52 9.70
CA LEU A 53 -6.03 -11.51 10.17
C LEU A 53 -4.84 -10.86 10.89
N LEU A 54 -4.34 -9.73 10.39
CA LEU A 54 -3.25 -8.99 11.01
C LEU A 54 -3.67 -8.45 12.38
N GLU A 55 -4.87 -7.90 12.50
CA GLU A 55 -5.44 -7.41 13.76
C GLU A 55 -5.65 -8.53 14.79
N LEU A 56 -6.11 -9.70 14.35
CA LEU A 56 -6.21 -10.87 15.23
C LEU A 56 -4.84 -11.25 15.82
N VAL A 57 -3.79 -11.28 14.99
CA VAL A 57 -2.44 -11.67 15.41
C VAL A 57 -1.73 -10.56 16.19
N ARG A 58 -2.07 -9.28 15.99
CA ARG A 58 -1.53 -8.18 16.81
C ARG A 58 -2.00 -8.25 18.25
N ASN A 59 -3.17 -8.82 18.50
CA ASN A 59 -3.65 -9.08 19.85
C ASN A 59 -2.93 -10.30 20.48
N GLU A 60 -2.16 -10.05 21.54
CA GLU A 60 -1.38 -11.08 22.24
C GLU A 60 -2.25 -12.20 22.82
N GLN A 61 -3.43 -11.89 23.35
CA GLN A 61 -4.33 -12.89 23.93
C GLN A 61 -4.74 -13.92 22.87
N PHE A 62 -5.01 -13.47 21.64
CA PHE A 62 -5.31 -14.37 20.53
C PHE A 62 -4.07 -15.14 20.05
N ARG A 63 -2.87 -14.54 20.02
CA ARG A 63 -1.62 -15.27 19.71
C ARG A 63 -1.35 -16.42 20.66
N ASN A 64 -1.70 -16.26 21.93
CA ASN A 64 -1.47 -17.30 22.93
C ASN A 64 -2.29 -18.56 22.62
N ILE A 65 -3.52 -18.38 22.13
CA ILE A 65 -4.49 -19.46 21.94
C ILE A 65 -4.66 -19.94 20.50
N VAL A 66 -4.05 -19.29 19.50
CA VAL A 66 -4.19 -19.65 18.08
C VAL A 66 -2.91 -20.31 17.57
N ASN A 67 -3.08 -21.42 16.85
CA ASN A 67 -2.05 -22.01 16.00
C ASN A 67 -2.34 -21.65 14.53
N LEU A 68 -1.71 -20.59 14.02
CA LEU A 68 -1.92 -20.09 12.66
C LEU A 68 -1.02 -20.84 11.66
N LYS A 69 -1.64 -21.50 10.67
CA LYS A 69 -0.97 -21.99 9.47
C LYS A 69 -1.41 -21.18 8.26
N LEU A 70 -0.50 -20.34 7.77
CA LEU A 70 -0.71 -19.51 6.59
C LEU A 70 -0.13 -20.22 5.35
N ILE A 71 -0.92 -20.31 4.27
CA ILE A 71 -0.61 -21.10 3.07
C ILE A 71 -0.63 -20.20 1.81
N PRO A 72 0.53 -19.68 1.35
CA PRO A 72 0.67 -18.79 0.19
C PRO A 72 0.80 -19.59 -1.10
N ALA A 73 -0.21 -20.38 -1.44
CA ALA A 73 -0.17 -21.23 -2.63
C ALA A 73 -1.56 -21.53 -3.20
N ALA A 74 -2.57 -20.73 -2.81
CA ALA A 74 -3.89 -20.87 -3.41
C ALA A 74 -3.86 -20.33 -4.84
N GLY A 75 -4.51 -21.04 -5.77
CA GLY A 75 -4.54 -20.67 -7.20
C GLY A 75 -3.21 -20.92 -7.92
N MET A 76 -2.33 -21.71 -7.30
CA MET A 76 -1.10 -22.21 -7.89
C MET A 76 -1.22 -23.70 -8.18
N SER A 77 -0.73 -24.12 -9.35
CA SER A 77 -0.60 -25.52 -9.74
C SER A 77 0.84 -25.85 -10.14
N ASP A 78 1.23 -27.11 -9.95
CA ASP A 78 2.50 -27.66 -10.44
C ASP A 78 2.22 -28.52 -11.67
N HIS A 79 2.63 -28.06 -12.85
CA HIS A 79 2.54 -28.81 -14.10
C HIS A 79 3.95 -29.15 -14.57
N ASP A 80 4.29 -30.44 -14.52
CA ASP A 80 5.59 -30.97 -14.97
C ASP A 80 6.82 -30.29 -14.33
N GLY A 81 6.70 -29.91 -13.05
CA GLY A 81 7.76 -29.22 -12.31
C GLY A 81 7.75 -27.70 -12.50
N GLN A 82 6.87 -27.16 -13.33
CA GLN A 82 6.68 -25.73 -13.48
C GLN A 82 5.50 -25.24 -12.64
N LEU A 83 5.79 -24.30 -11.74
CA LEU A 83 4.77 -23.62 -10.95
C LEU A 83 4.03 -22.62 -11.85
N ASN A 84 2.71 -22.80 -11.95
CA ASN A 84 1.81 -21.95 -12.71
C ASN A 84 0.85 -21.27 -11.74
N CYS A 85 0.66 -19.96 -11.91
CA CYS A 85 -0.24 -19.17 -11.08
C CYS A 85 -1.30 -18.53 -11.96
N GLU A 86 -2.54 -18.50 -11.47
CA GLU A 86 -3.66 -17.99 -12.23
C GLU A 86 -3.59 -16.50 -12.51
N GLY A 87 -3.04 -15.72 -11.58
CA GLY A 87 -2.71 -14.32 -11.81
C GLY A 87 -1.34 -14.11 -12.47
N GLY A 88 -0.73 -15.14 -13.05
CA GLY A 88 0.48 -15.00 -13.85
C GLY A 88 1.78 -14.77 -13.06
N PRO A 89 2.86 -14.31 -13.73
CA PRO A 89 4.22 -14.36 -13.17
C PRO A 89 4.46 -13.50 -11.92
N LEU A 90 3.80 -12.34 -11.82
CA LEU A 90 3.93 -11.47 -10.63
C LEU A 90 3.33 -12.13 -9.39
N GLU A 91 2.21 -12.85 -9.55
CA GLU A 91 1.60 -13.63 -8.48
C GLU A 91 2.54 -14.77 -8.03
N CYS A 92 3.11 -15.54 -8.97
CA CYS A 92 4.08 -16.58 -8.64
C CYS A 92 5.29 -16.02 -7.88
N THR A 93 5.78 -14.85 -8.29
CA THR A 93 6.89 -14.19 -7.59
C THR A 93 6.50 -13.80 -6.17
N GLY A 94 5.28 -13.29 -5.96
CA GLY A 94 4.76 -12.97 -4.63
C GLY A 94 4.63 -14.19 -3.73
N HIS A 95 4.09 -15.29 -4.24
CA HIS A 95 4.02 -16.56 -3.52
C HIS A 95 5.42 -17.05 -3.09
N LYS A 96 6.44 -16.95 -3.96
CA LYS A 96 7.83 -17.32 -3.63
C LYS A 96 8.39 -16.48 -2.47
N TRP A 97 8.20 -15.16 -2.49
CA TRP A 97 8.61 -14.28 -1.38
C TRP A 97 7.91 -14.64 -0.08
N GLN A 98 6.58 -14.82 -0.11
CA GLN A 98 5.77 -15.04 1.08
C GLN A 98 6.03 -16.42 1.72
N ALA A 99 6.22 -17.47 0.90
CA ALA A 99 6.64 -18.78 1.39
C ALA A 99 7.98 -18.70 2.14
N CYS A 100 8.92 -17.90 1.64
CA CYS A 100 10.21 -17.69 2.30
C CYS A 100 10.13 -16.85 3.55
N VAL A 101 9.27 -15.81 3.58
CA VAL A 101 8.99 -15.05 4.80
C VAL A 101 8.44 -15.96 5.90
N ILE A 102 7.54 -16.89 5.56
CA ILE A 102 7.02 -17.88 6.52
C ILE A 102 8.13 -18.82 6.97
N ASP A 103 8.94 -19.38 6.07
CA ASP A 103 10.01 -20.30 6.43
C ASP A 103 11.06 -19.66 7.37
N GLN A 104 11.49 -18.43 7.06
CA GLN A 104 12.49 -17.70 7.84
C GLN A 104 11.97 -17.27 9.21
N TYR A 105 10.71 -16.85 9.31
CA TYR A 105 10.15 -16.26 10.53
C TYR A 105 9.07 -17.11 11.19
N LYS A 106 9.03 -18.42 10.92
CA LYS A 106 7.99 -19.36 11.42
C LYS A 106 7.75 -19.37 12.93
N SER A 107 8.73 -18.95 13.73
CA SER A 107 8.61 -18.85 15.19
C SER A 107 8.00 -17.53 15.68
N ASP A 108 7.82 -16.56 14.78
CA ASP A 108 7.33 -15.23 15.10
C ASP A 108 6.20 -14.85 14.13
N VAL A 109 4.97 -15.13 14.57
CA VAL A 109 3.75 -14.91 13.79
C VAL A 109 3.48 -13.44 13.50
N VAL A 110 3.86 -12.55 14.42
CA VAL A 110 3.78 -11.10 14.18
C VAL A 110 4.77 -10.72 13.07
N LYS A 111 5.98 -11.29 13.12
CA LYS A 111 7.01 -11.01 12.12
C LYS A 111 6.67 -11.57 10.74
N TYR A 112 6.28 -12.83 10.58
CA TYR A 112 5.96 -13.33 9.23
C TYR A 112 4.68 -12.71 8.68
N LEU A 113 3.59 -12.67 9.47
CA LEU A 113 2.29 -12.23 8.95
C LEU A 113 2.32 -10.74 8.63
N GLY A 114 2.90 -9.93 9.51
CA GLY A 114 3.04 -8.51 9.22
C GLY A 114 3.91 -8.26 7.98
N THR A 115 5.00 -9.01 7.78
CA THR A 115 5.84 -8.88 6.58
C THR A 115 5.03 -9.21 5.33
N ILE A 116 4.23 -10.27 5.37
CA ILE A 116 3.35 -10.64 4.27
C ILE A 116 2.31 -9.55 4.02
N ALA A 117 1.64 -9.04 5.07
CA ALA A 117 0.70 -7.94 4.96
C ALA A 117 1.32 -6.71 4.30
N CYS A 118 2.56 -6.37 4.66
CA CYS A 118 3.32 -5.30 4.01
C CYS A 118 3.58 -5.58 2.52
N ILE A 119 4.02 -6.80 2.18
CA ILE A 119 4.28 -7.19 0.78
C ILE A 119 2.98 -7.18 -0.02
N GLU A 120 1.88 -7.67 0.55
CA GLU A 120 0.54 -7.64 -0.07
C GLU A 120 0.03 -6.20 -0.23
N GLY A 121 0.37 -5.29 0.68
CA GLY A 121 -0.04 -3.88 0.66
C GLY A 121 0.45 -3.10 -0.56
N SER A 122 -0.32 -2.12 -1.01
CA SER A 122 0.09 -1.22 -2.12
C SER A 122 1.09 -0.17 -1.66
N GLU A 123 1.13 0.14 -0.37
CA GLU A 123 1.99 1.13 0.26
C GLU A 123 3.47 0.73 0.28
N SER A 124 3.77 -0.56 0.15
CA SER A 124 5.15 -1.04 -0.04
C SER A 124 5.65 -0.83 -1.47
N GLY A 125 4.79 -0.48 -2.44
CA GLY A 125 5.16 -0.24 -3.83
C GLY A 125 4.49 -1.19 -4.82
N HIS A 126 4.79 -1.02 -6.10
CA HIS A 126 4.17 -1.79 -7.19
C HIS A 126 4.68 -3.23 -7.26
N ALA A 127 3.81 -4.20 -7.54
CA ALA A 127 4.15 -5.64 -7.62
C ALA A 127 5.16 -6.00 -8.74
N GLY A 128 5.46 -5.08 -9.65
CA GLY A 128 6.53 -5.22 -10.65
C GLY A 128 7.89 -4.66 -10.22
N ASP A 129 7.94 -3.83 -9.18
CA ASP A 129 9.19 -3.29 -8.61
C ASP A 129 9.49 -4.00 -7.29
N TRP A 130 9.91 -5.26 -7.40
CA TRP A 130 10.16 -6.12 -6.25
C TRP A 130 11.22 -5.60 -5.31
N ASP A 131 12.24 -4.95 -5.86
CA ASP A 131 13.40 -4.50 -5.12
C ASP A 131 12.99 -3.39 -4.14
N THR A 132 12.18 -2.43 -4.60
CA THR A 132 11.54 -1.43 -3.72
C THR A 132 10.53 -2.07 -2.78
N LYS A 133 9.70 -2.98 -3.29
CA LYS A 133 8.60 -3.60 -2.53
C LYS A 133 9.07 -4.35 -1.30
N VAL A 134 10.09 -5.20 -1.43
CA VAL A 134 10.62 -5.97 -0.31
C VAL A 134 11.48 -5.12 0.63
N ARG A 135 12.23 -4.14 0.10
CA ARG A 135 12.99 -3.19 0.93
C ARG A 135 12.10 -2.36 1.85
N ASN A 136 10.91 -2.01 1.39
CA ASN A 136 9.96 -1.26 2.22
C ASN A 136 9.34 -2.10 3.35
N CYS A 137 9.55 -3.43 3.35
CA CYS A 137 8.96 -4.35 4.33
C CYS A 137 9.97 -5.02 5.25
N LEU A 138 11.26 -4.99 4.91
CA LEU A 138 12.32 -5.76 5.54
C LEU A 138 13.54 -4.86 5.78
N THR A 139 14.22 -5.04 6.91
CA THR A 139 15.55 -4.44 7.09
C THR A 139 16.54 -5.05 6.10
N PRO A 140 17.68 -4.40 5.82
CA PRO A 140 18.69 -4.95 4.91
C PRO A 140 19.14 -6.38 5.26
N GLU A 141 19.32 -6.68 6.54
CA GLU A 141 19.73 -8.00 7.05
C GLU A 141 18.62 -9.04 6.82
N GLN A 142 17.39 -8.67 7.19
CA GLN A 142 16.19 -9.50 6.98
C GLN A 142 15.95 -9.80 5.50
N LEU A 143 16.17 -8.82 4.63
CA LEU A 143 16.04 -8.99 3.20
C LEU A 143 17.06 -9.99 2.66
N GLN A 144 18.29 -9.96 3.15
CA GLN A 144 19.33 -10.92 2.74
C GLN A 144 18.92 -12.36 3.07
N GLU A 145 18.41 -12.61 4.28
CA GLU A 145 17.93 -13.92 4.72
C GLU A 145 16.79 -14.44 3.83
N VAL A 146 15.76 -13.60 3.62
CA VAL A 146 14.59 -13.98 2.81
C VAL A 146 14.98 -14.17 1.33
N ARG A 147 15.88 -13.34 0.79
CA ARG A 147 16.37 -13.45 -0.60
C ARG A 147 17.14 -14.75 -0.83
N SER A 148 17.96 -15.18 0.12
CA SER A 148 18.65 -16.47 0.03
C SER A 148 17.66 -17.65 -0.06
N CYS A 149 16.57 -17.61 0.73
CA CYS A 149 15.50 -18.59 0.60
C CYS A 149 14.78 -18.49 -0.75
N PHE A 150 14.49 -17.28 -1.23
CA PHE A 150 13.78 -17.03 -2.48
C PHE A 150 14.50 -17.69 -3.68
N GLU A 151 15.82 -17.66 -3.69
CA GLU A 151 16.63 -18.24 -4.76
C GLU A 151 16.79 -19.76 -4.63
N SER A 152 16.86 -20.29 -3.41
CA SER A 152 17.28 -21.68 -3.16
C SER A 152 16.15 -22.65 -2.79
N LYS A 153 15.07 -22.17 -2.18
CA LYS A 153 14.07 -23.04 -1.51
C LYS A 153 12.62 -22.75 -1.88
N SER A 154 12.29 -21.55 -2.34
CA SER A 154 10.89 -21.12 -2.48
C SER A 154 10.02 -22.08 -3.30
N GLU A 155 10.56 -22.67 -4.37
CA GLU A 155 9.77 -23.59 -5.21
C GLU A 155 9.49 -24.91 -4.50
N SER A 156 10.45 -25.43 -3.72
CA SER A 156 10.22 -26.63 -2.90
C SER A 156 9.17 -26.37 -1.82
N LEU A 157 9.20 -25.20 -1.18
CA LEU A 157 8.20 -24.79 -0.19
C LEU A 157 6.80 -24.69 -0.80
N LEU A 158 6.69 -24.08 -1.98
CA LEU A 158 5.40 -23.95 -2.69
C LEU A 158 4.85 -25.30 -3.13
N ARG A 159 5.70 -26.21 -3.64
CA ARG A 159 5.27 -27.58 -3.96
C ARG A 159 4.80 -28.34 -2.72
N ASP A 160 5.43 -28.11 -1.57
CA ASP A 160 5.00 -28.69 -0.30
C ASP A 160 3.61 -28.18 0.10
N TYR A 161 3.32 -26.89 -0.04
CA TYR A 161 1.96 -26.36 0.20
C TYR A 161 0.92 -26.96 -0.76
N ILE A 162 1.25 -27.05 -2.05
CA ILE A 162 0.33 -27.62 -3.06
C ILE A 162 0.01 -29.09 -2.74
N LYS A 163 1.02 -29.88 -2.35
CA LYS A 163 0.86 -31.33 -2.15
C LYS A 163 0.34 -31.70 -0.75
N LYS A 164 0.91 -31.11 0.30
CA LYS A 164 0.60 -31.47 1.69
C LYS A 164 -0.65 -30.78 2.21
N ASP A 165 -0.91 -29.56 1.74
CA ASP A 165 -2.06 -28.76 2.17
C ASP A 165 -3.18 -28.71 1.12
N GLU A 166 -3.00 -29.36 -0.03
CA GLU A 166 -3.96 -29.37 -1.15
C GLU A 166 -4.36 -27.95 -1.59
N SER A 167 -3.43 -26.99 -1.48
CA SER A 167 -3.71 -25.56 -1.61
C SER A 167 -4.25 -25.14 -2.98
N GLY A 168 -3.97 -25.92 -4.02
CA GLY A 168 -4.46 -25.68 -5.38
C GLY A 168 -5.98 -25.89 -5.54
N ASN A 169 -6.66 -26.53 -4.59
CA ASN A 169 -8.04 -27.02 -4.76
C ASN A 169 -9.07 -26.34 -3.85
N VAL A 170 -8.78 -25.16 -3.29
CA VAL A 170 -9.76 -24.43 -2.46
C VAL A 170 -10.98 -23.95 -3.27
N GLN A 171 -12.03 -23.49 -2.61
CA GLN A 171 -13.31 -23.15 -3.29
C GLN A 171 -13.53 -21.65 -3.47
N TRP A 172 -12.74 -20.81 -2.80
CA TRP A 172 -12.68 -19.35 -2.94
C TRP A 172 -11.45 -18.88 -2.17
N MET A 173 -11.05 -17.62 -2.36
CA MET A 173 -9.94 -17.03 -1.58
C MET A 173 -10.33 -15.67 -0.97
N PRO A 174 -9.85 -15.35 0.25
CA PRO A 174 -9.11 -16.24 1.16
C PRO A 174 -10.00 -17.39 1.64
N TYR A 175 -9.43 -18.59 1.72
CA TYR A 175 -10.10 -19.77 2.27
C TYR A 175 -9.66 -19.94 3.72
N THR A 176 -10.60 -19.84 4.64
CA THR A 176 -10.31 -19.77 6.07
C THR A 176 -10.98 -20.92 6.80
N ILE A 177 -10.20 -21.67 7.58
CA ILE A 177 -10.68 -22.81 8.35
C ILE A 177 -10.27 -22.62 9.80
N VAL A 178 -11.24 -22.60 10.70
CA VAL A 178 -11.02 -22.68 12.15
C VAL A 178 -11.36 -24.10 12.60
N GLU A 179 -10.37 -24.83 13.08
CA GLU A 179 -10.40 -26.28 13.31
C GLU A 179 -10.85 -27.04 12.04
N GLN A 180 -12.12 -27.42 12.01
CA GLN A 180 -12.77 -28.17 10.94
C GLN A 180 -13.87 -27.35 10.26
N LYS A 181 -14.13 -26.14 10.74
CA LYS A 181 -15.18 -25.25 10.24
C LYS A 181 -14.61 -24.28 9.23
N VAL A 182 -15.15 -24.34 8.01
CA VAL A 182 -14.88 -23.35 6.96
C VAL A 182 -15.66 -22.07 7.27
N LEU A 183 -14.98 -20.92 7.21
CA LEU A 183 -15.57 -19.60 7.41
C LEU A 183 -15.78 -18.87 6.08
N GLY A 184 -16.75 -17.96 6.06
CA GLY A 184 -17.12 -17.21 4.86
C GLY A 184 -17.70 -18.09 3.74
N SER A 185 -17.77 -17.52 2.53
CA SER A 185 -18.20 -18.22 1.32
C SER A 185 -17.64 -17.54 0.08
N ALA A 186 -17.90 -18.07 -1.12
CA ALA A 186 -17.56 -17.39 -2.37
C ALA A 186 -18.18 -15.98 -2.53
N THR A 187 -19.17 -15.61 -1.68
CA THR A 187 -19.85 -14.31 -1.72
C THR A 187 -19.73 -13.50 -0.44
N GLN A 188 -19.14 -14.06 0.62
CA GLN A 188 -19.07 -13.41 1.94
C GLN A 188 -17.65 -13.52 2.50
N ALA A 189 -17.01 -12.38 2.71
CA ALA A 189 -15.72 -12.29 3.37
C ALA A 189 -15.82 -12.60 4.86
N VAL A 190 -14.71 -13.01 5.45
CA VAL A 190 -14.57 -13.27 6.89
C VAL A 190 -14.09 -12.00 7.56
N SER A 191 -14.89 -11.44 8.46
CA SER A 191 -14.53 -10.24 9.24
C SER A 191 -13.66 -10.59 10.45
N LEU A 192 -13.07 -9.56 11.09
CA LEU A 192 -12.35 -9.72 12.36
C LEU A 192 -13.27 -10.31 13.44
N GLN A 193 -14.51 -9.82 13.54
CA GLN A 193 -15.49 -10.33 14.50
C GLN A 193 -15.81 -11.81 14.24
N GLU A 194 -15.97 -12.22 12.97
CA GLU A 194 -16.21 -13.62 12.64
C GLU A 194 -15.00 -14.50 13.00
N LEU A 195 -13.76 -14.05 12.72
CA LEU A 195 -12.55 -14.74 13.17
C LEU A 195 -12.51 -14.92 14.69
N GLN A 196 -12.65 -13.82 15.43
CA GLN A 196 -12.62 -13.84 16.89
C GLN A 196 -13.70 -14.77 17.44
N THR A 197 -14.95 -14.65 16.98
CA THR A 197 -16.07 -15.48 17.44
C THR A 197 -15.81 -16.97 17.24
N ASN A 198 -15.29 -17.36 16.07
CA ASN A 198 -15.02 -18.77 15.77
C ASN A 198 -13.79 -19.31 16.52
N VAL A 199 -12.76 -18.48 16.74
CA VAL A 199 -11.62 -18.86 17.58
C VAL A 199 -12.06 -19.04 19.04
N CYS A 200 -12.76 -18.06 19.61
CA CYS A 200 -13.24 -18.08 20.98
C CYS A 200 -14.13 -19.31 21.26
N SER A 201 -15.08 -19.59 20.37
CA SER A 201 -15.99 -20.74 20.53
C SER A 201 -15.32 -22.10 20.33
N SER A 202 -14.21 -22.14 19.59
CA SER A 202 -13.44 -23.38 19.35
C SER A 202 -12.41 -23.67 20.43
N TYR A 203 -12.02 -22.65 21.23
CA TYR A 203 -11.05 -22.80 22.31
C TYR A 203 -11.58 -23.71 23.42
N LYS A 204 -10.73 -24.64 23.86
CA LYS A 204 -11.02 -25.63 24.93
C LYS A 204 -9.93 -25.72 25.98
N GLY A 205 -8.95 -24.81 25.93
CA GLY A 205 -7.83 -24.77 26.87
C GLY A 205 -8.21 -24.16 28.21
N PRO A 206 -7.22 -23.90 29.08
CA PRO A 206 -7.46 -23.31 30.40
C PRO A 206 -7.97 -21.88 30.33
N LYS A 207 -8.81 -21.49 31.30
CA LYS A 207 -9.48 -20.18 31.32
C LYS A 207 -8.50 -19.01 31.41
N LYS A 208 -7.34 -19.19 32.05
CA LYS A 208 -6.32 -18.13 32.20
C LYS A 208 -5.79 -17.55 30.88
N TYR A 209 -5.87 -18.29 29.77
CA TYR A 209 -5.48 -17.80 28.44
C TYR A 209 -6.67 -17.37 27.57
N TYR A 210 -7.91 -17.47 28.06
CA TYR A 210 -9.09 -17.08 27.30
C TYR A 210 -9.14 -15.56 27.13
N PRO A 211 -9.16 -15.01 25.90
CA PRO A 211 -9.14 -13.56 25.68
C PRO A 211 -10.35 -12.85 26.28
N GLU A 212 -10.15 -11.65 26.84
CA GLU A 212 -11.23 -10.86 27.46
C GLU A 212 -12.33 -10.50 26.45
N VAL A 213 -11.93 -10.18 25.21
CA VAL A 213 -12.85 -9.90 24.10
C VAL A 213 -13.83 -11.06 23.90
N CYS A 214 -13.39 -12.31 24.09
CA CYS A 214 -14.21 -13.50 23.93
C CYS A 214 -15.35 -13.61 24.96
N GLU A 215 -15.28 -12.91 26.09
CA GLU A 215 -16.37 -12.89 27.09
C GLU A 215 -17.57 -12.06 26.61
N SER A 216 -17.31 -11.07 25.74
CA SER A 216 -18.33 -10.16 25.19
C SER A 216 -18.96 -10.64 23.88
N LEU A 217 -18.40 -11.68 23.25
CA LEU A 217 -18.88 -12.21 21.98
C LEU A 217 -20.04 -13.19 22.18
N SER A 218 -20.95 -13.23 21.21
CA SER A 218 -22.08 -14.15 21.22
C SER A 218 -21.62 -15.61 21.18
N GLY A 219 -22.09 -16.43 22.12
CA GLY A 219 -21.71 -17.84 22.22
C GLY A 219 -20.39 -18.09 22.96
N ALA A 220 -20.02 -17.22 23.90
CA ALA A 220 -18.87 -17.41 24.79
C ALA A 220 -18.79 -18.83 25.37
N GLN A 221 -17.60 -19.44 25.26
CA GLN A 221 -17.33 -20.80 25.75
C GLN A 221 -17.38 -20.83 27.28
N THR A 222 -18.03 -21.84 27.86
CA THR A 222 -18.11 -22.03 29.32
C THR A 222 -17.34 -23.25 29.82
N GLN A 223 -16.83 -24.08 28.92
CA GLN A 223 -16.08 -25.30 29.24
C GLN A 223 -14.59 -25.09 28.97
N PHE A 224 -13.78 -25.10 30.04
CA PHE A 224 -12.33 -24.93 29.98
C PHE A 224 -11.61 -26.16 30.52
N ALA A 225 -10.41 -26.43 29.99
CA ALA A 225 -9.54 -27.44 30.58
C ALA A 225 -9.08 -26.99 31.99
N PRO A 226 -8.74 -27.94 32.89
CA PRO A 226 -8.16 -27.61 34.19
C PRO A 226 -6.87 -26.78 34.03
N ASP A 227 -6.63 -25.83 34.93
CA ASP A 227 -5.36 -25.13 34.99
C ASP A 227 -4.29 -26.08 35.53
N ASP A 228 -3.27 -26.36 34.70
CA ASP A 228 -2.10 -27.12 35.14
C ASP A 228 -1.27 -26.25 36.10
N GLY A 229 -1.52 -26.41 37.41
CA GLY A 229 -0.65 -25.94 38.50
C GLY A 229 -1.16 -24.71 39.27
N GLU A 230 -1.91 -24.96 40.34
CA GLU A 230 -2.29 -23.93 41.32
C GLU A 230 -1.67 -24.25 42.69
N GLN A 231 -0.62 -23.52 43.06
CA GLN A 231 -0.19 -23.40 44.45
C GLN A 231 -0.13 -21.93 44.87
N LEU A 232 -1.10 -21.61 45.73
CA LEU A 232 -1.41 -20.37 46.43
C LEU A 232 -0.19 -19.56 46.90
N ALA A 233 -0.15 -18.30 46.49
CA ALA A 233 0.70 -17.25 47.05
C ALA A 233 0.10 -16.64 48.34
N PRO A 234 0.89 -15.89 49.12
CA PRO A 234 0.40 -14.73 49.86
C PRO A 234 1.03 -13.40 49.38
N LYS A 235 0.18 -12.36 49.28
CA LYS A 235 0.45 -10.96 48.90
C LYS A 235 1.19 -10.18 50.02
N VAL A 236 1.97 -9.12 49.76
CA VAL A 236 1.69 -7.64 49.78
C VAL A 236 3.05 -6.94 50.15
N PRO A 237 3.34 -5.60 50.05
CA PRO A 237 3.10 -4.53 49.06
C PRO A 237 4.37 -3.77 48.54
N GLY A 238 4.20 -3.07 47.41
CA GLY A 238 4.74 -1.77 46.97
C GLY A 238 6.09 -1.16 47.43
N LYS A 239 6.89 -0.71 46.46
CA LYS A 239 7.65 0.55 46.55
C LYS A 239 8.09 1.11 45.18
N THR A 240 7.92 2.41 45.04
CA THR A 240 8.42 3.32 43.99
C THR A 240 9.94 3.51 44.03
N VAL A 241 10.61 3.74 42.89
CA VAL A 241 11.81 4.59 42.73
C VAL A 241 11.97 5.04 41.27
N ASP A 242 12.20 6.35 41.10
CA ASP A 242 12.53 7.11 39.90
C ASP A 242 13.92 6.82 39.28
N THR A 243 14.15 7.24 38.03
CA THR A 243 15.13 8.29 37.61
C THR A 243 15.87 8.00 36.27
N LYS A 244 15.63 8.89 35.27
CA LYS A 244 16.52 9.52 34.24
C LYS A 244 17.24 8.67 33.18
N THR A 245 16.94 8.85 31.88
CA THR A 245 17.47 9.81 30.87
C THR A 245 18.97 9.68 30.61
N ASP A 246 19.33 9.54 29.33
CA ASP A 246 20.24 10.45 28.61
C ASP A 246 20.07 10.26 27.08
N GLU A 247 19.79 11.37 26.39
CA GLU A 247 19.81 11.55 24.94
C GLU A 247 21.20 12.01 24.54
N GLU A 248 21.73 11.51 23.41
CA GLU A 248 22.82 12.20 22.71
C GLU A 248 22.56 12.22 21.20
N GLU A 249 22.61 13.45 20.70
CA GLU A 249 22.47 13.93 19.33
C GLU A 249 23.82 13.84 18.61
N PHE A 250 23.84 13.48 17.33
CA PHE A 250 25.02 13.72 16.49
C PHE A 250 24.64 14.01 15.05
N GLU A 251 24.90 15.25 14.64
CA GLU A 251 24.71 15.80 13.31
C GLU A 251 26.07 15.85 12.58
N SER A 252 26.11 15.49 11.29
CA SER A 252 27.04 16.13 10.34
C SER A 252 26.73 15.81 8.87
N ALA A 253 26.73 16.87 8.07
CA ALA A 253 26.63 16.90 6.60
C ALA A 253 28.04 16.75 5.95
N VAL A 254 28.33 16.70 4.64
CA VAL A 254 27.78 17.31 3.41
C VAL A 254 28.45 16.61 2.19
N LYS A 255 27.75 16.42 1.05
CA LYS A 255 28.04 17.02 -0.29
C LYS A 255 27.37 16.30 -1.48
N GLU A 256 26.77 17.14 -2.30
CA GLU A 256 25.88 16.91 -3.44
C GLU A 256 26.56 16.36 -4.69
N GLU A 257 25.78 15.64 -5.53
CA GLU A 257 25.44 16.10 -6.89
C GLU A 257 24.14 15.40 -7.38
N VAL A 258 23.41 16.11 -8.25
CA VAL A 258 21.96 16.05 -8.53
C VAL A 258 21.42 14.73 -9.11
N LYS A 259 20.38 14.15 -8.48
CA LYS A 259 19.40 13.24 -9.13
C LYS A 259 18.07 13.28 -8.37
N GLU A 260 16.98 13.51 -9.11
CA GLU A 260 15.54 13.55 -8.72
C GLU A 260 15.22 13.33 -7.23
N SER A 261 14.73 14.36 -6.54
CA SER A 261 14.67 14.46 -5.06
C SER A 261 13.78 13.44 -4.34
N GLY A 262 13.27 12.41 -5.01
CA GLY A 262 12.34 11.41 -4.47
C GLY A 262 10.99 11.98 -4.00
N LYS A 263 10.85 13.32 -3.96
CA LYS A 263 9.64 14.04 -3.58
C LYS A 263 8.54 13.83 -4.61
N VAL A 264 7.32 13.80 -4.12
CA VAL A 264 6.11 13.70 -4.94
C VAL A 264 5.78 15.07 -5.50
N ARG A 265 5.78 15.19 -6.82
CA ARG A 265 5.26 16.37 -7.50
C ARG A 265 3.74 16.38 -7.41
N LEU A 266 3.18 17.41 -6.78
CA LEU A 266 1.74 17.60 -6.61
C LEU A 266 1.30 18.88 -7.33
N ASP A 267 0.80 18.76 -8.57
CA ASP A 267 0.24 19.90 -9.30
C ASP A 267 -1.27 20.03 -9.02
N VAL A 268 -1.72 21.22 -8.63
CA VAL A 268 -3.14 21.48 -8.34
C VAL A 268 -3.61 22.70 -9.13
N PHE A 269 -4.60 22.49 -9.99
CA PHE A 269 -5.24 23.54 -10.79
C PHE A 269 -6.66 23.75 -10.30
N TRP A 270 -7.01 24.99 -9.94
CA TRP A 270 -8.34 25.30 -9.42
C TRP A 270 -8.84 26.68 -9.81
N ARG A 271 -10.11 26.93 -9.48
CA ARG A 271 -10.77 28.23 -9.68
C ARG A 271 -11.22 28.81 -8.35
N ALA A 272 -11.06 30.13 -8.22
CA ALA A 272 -11.58 30.89 -7.09
C ALA A 272 -13.09 30.67 -6.95
N PHE A 273 -13.54 30.34 -5.73
CA PHE A 273 -14.95 30.12 -5.39
C PHE A 273 -15.65 29.01 -6.17
N CYS A 274 -14.91 28.09 -6.80
CA CYS A 274 -15.52 26.87 -7.32
C CYS A 274 -15.88 25.94 -6.15
N PRO A 275 -17.15 25.51 -5.97
CA PRO A 275 -17.55 24.75 -4.77
C PRO A 275 -16.76 23.47 -4.50
N GLY A 276 -16.39 22.73 -5.56
CA GLY A 276 -15.54 21.54 -5.46
C GLY A 276 -14.09 21.90 -5.10
N CYS A 277 -13.57 23.01 -5.63
CA CYS A 277 -12.24 23.50 -5.32
C CYS A 277 -12.17 23.95 -3.85
N MET A 278 -13.14 24.74 -3.40
CA MET A 278 -13.26 25.17 -2.01
C MET A 278 -13.26 23.97 -1.05
N ALA A 279 -14.06 22.94 -1.35
CA ALA A 279 -14.12 21.74 -0.53
C ALA A 279 -12.80 20.96 -0.48
N PHE A 280 -12.04 20.93 -1.57
CA PHE A 280 -10.74 20.25 -1.67
C PHE A 280 -9.62 21.04 -0.99
N ILE A 281 -9.50 22.34 -1.31
CA ILE A 281 -8.44 23.22 -0.78
C ILE A 281 -8.60 23.37 0.73
N SER A 282 -9.81 23.61 1.23
CA SER A 282 -10.04 23.90 2.65
C SER A 282 -10.04 22.67 3.57
N LYS A 283 -9.92 21.45 3.02
CA LYS A 283 -9.99 20.20 3.81
C LYS A 283 -8.93 19.17 3.39
N PRO A 284 -9.09 18.34 2.32
CA PRO A 284 -8.06 17.39 1.91
C PRO A 284 -6.67 18.00 1.75
N LEU A 285 -6.55 19.10 0.99
CA LEU A 285 -5.25 19.69 0.70
C LEU A 285 -4.65 20.37 1.93
N LEU A 286 -5.45 21.13 2.69
CA LEU A 286 -5.02 21.71 3.95
C LEU A 286 -4.48 20.64 4.89
N ARG A 287 -5.24 19.56 5.12
CA ARG A 287 -4.83 18.48 6.03
C ARG A 287 -3.52 17.82 5.58
N LEU A 288 -3.33 17.61 4.27
CA LEU A 288 -2.10 17.04 3.72
C LEU A 288 -0.91 17.99 3.90
N LEU A 289 -1.06 19.27 3.52
CA LEU A 289 0.05 20.23 3.52
C LEU A 289 0.35 20.83 4.90
N SER A 290 -0.54 20.68 5.88
CA SER A 290 -0.28 21.03 7.28
C SER A 290 0.46 19.92 8.04
N ASP A 291 0.51 18.69 7.52
CA ASP A 291 1.25 17.59 8.14
C ASP A 291 2.74 17.72 7.78
N GLU A 292 3.60 17.92 8.80
CA GLU A 292 5.04 18.13 8.61
C GLU A 292 5.71 16.96 7.87
N GLN A 293 5.28 15.72 8.11
CA GLN A 293 5.84 14.56 7.43
C GLN A 293 5.57 14.60 5.91
N PHE A 294 4.39 15.07 5.52
CA PHE A 294 4.04 15.24 4.10
C PHE A 294 4.71 16.48 3.48
N GLN A 295 4.92 17.55 4.24
CA GLN A 295 5.63 18.74 3.77
C GLN A 295 7.06 18.41 3.31
N ASP A 296 7.74 17.49 3.99
CA ASP A 296 9.10 17.08 3.63
C ASP A 296 9.16 16.32 2.30
N ILE A 297 8.09 15.61 1.93
CA ILE A 297 8.09 14.73 0.75
C ILE A 297 7.32 15.28 -0.46
N ILE A 298 6.70 16.46 -0.38
CA ILE A 298 5.89 17.04 -1.47
C ILE A 298 6.62 18.22 -2.14
N ASP A 299 6.68 18.21 -3.47
CA ASP A 299 6.91 19.39 -4.33
C ASP A 299 5.55 19.92 -4.83
N PHE A 300 4.97 20.86 -4.10
CA PHE A 300 3.64 21.39 -4.37
C PHE A 300 3.66 22.49 -5.44
N ARG A 301 2.85 22.34 -6.49
CA ARG A 301 2.74 23.28 -7.62
C ARG A 301 1.31 23.83 -7.75
N PRO A 302 0.99 24.91 -7.02
CA PRO A 302 -0.33 25.52 -7.07
C PRO A 302 -0.54 26.41 -8.31
N VAL A 303 -1.70 26.25 -8.98
CA VAL A 303 -2.08 27.04 -10.17
C VAL A 303 -3.54 27.53 -10.07
N PRO A 304 -3.80 28.70 -9.45
CA PRO A 304 -5.14 29.27 -9.26
C PRO A 304 -5.61 30.07 -10.49
N ALA A 305 -5.59 29.47 -11.68
CA ALA A 305 -5.90 30.18 -12.93
C ALA A 305 -6.79 29.39 -13.88
N ALA A 306 -7.40 28.30 -13.42
CA ALA A 306 -8.30 27.53 -14.28
C ALA A 306 -9.49 28.41 -14.73
N GLY A 307 -9.99 28.19 -15.95
CA GLY A 307 -11.10 28.99 -16.50
C GLY A 307 -10.82 30.50 -16.67
N THR A 308 -9.56 30.94 -16.65
CA THR A 308 -9.16 32.33 -16.95
C THR A 308 -8.44 32.42 -18.27
N TYR A 309 -8.91 33.24 -19.20
CA TYR A 309 -8.35 33.45 -20.53
C TYR A 309 -8.18 34.95 -20.83
N PHE A 310 -7.56 35.25 -21.97
CA PHE A 310 -7.43 36.63 -22.47
C PHE A 310 -8.52 36.91 -23.51
N ASP A 311 -9.13 38.09 -23.46
CA ASP A 311 -9.90 38.62 -24.59
C ASP A 311 -8.97 39.18 -25.69
N SER A 312 -9.56 39.65 -26.79
CA SER A 312 -8.84 40.26 -27.90
C SER A 312 -8.08 41.55 -27.53
N SER A 313 -8.42 42.17 -26.41
CA SER A 313 -7.79 43.39 -25.89
C SER A 313 -6.71 43.08 -24.85
N GLY A 314 -6.48 41.81 -24.54
CA GLY A 314 -5.51 41.36 -23.54
C GLY A 314 -6.01 41.46 -22.08
N ASN A 315 -7.31 41.66 -21.86
CA ASN A 315 -7.88 41.65 -20.51
C ASN A 315 -8.18 40.23 -20.04
N PHE A 316 -8.15 40.02 -18.72
CA PHE A 316 -8.56 38.75 -18.13
C PHE A 316 -10.07 38.56 -18.23
N VAL A 317 -10.48 37.40 -18.71
CA VAL A 317 -11.86 36.92 -18.68
C VAL A 317 -11.91 35.61 -17.92
N CYS A 318 -12.80 35.52 -16.93
CA CYS A 318 -12.96 34.34 -16.11
C CYS A 318 -14.38 33.77 -16.23
N ASN A 319 -14.52 32.46 -16.05
CA ASN A 319 -15.79 31.74 -16.24
C ASN A 319 -16.95 32.25 -15.35
N LYS A 320 -16.68 32.78 -14.16
CA LYS A 320 -17.69 33.42 -13.29
C LYS A 320 -17.54 34.94 -13.18
N GLY A 321 -16.90 35.56 -14.18
CA GLY A 321 -16.77 37.00 -14.29
C GLY A 321 -15.69 37.59 -13.36
N LEU A 322 -15.76 38.90 -13.15
CA LEU A 322 -14.68 39.69 -12.56
C LEU A 322 -14.31 39.27 -11.13
N VAL A 323 -15.29 38.83 -10.32
CA VAL A 323 -15.05 38.39 -8.93
C VAL A 323 -14.11 37.19 -8.89
N GLU A 324 -14.24 36.25 -9.83
CA GLU A 324 -13.34 35.11 -9.97
C GLU A 324 -11.93 35.56 -10.38
N CYS A 325 -11.82 36.48 -11.34
CA CYS A 325 -10.52 37.02 -11.76
C CYS A 325 -9.78 37.75 -10.62
N ILE A 326 -10.51 38.52 -9.81
CA ILE A 326 -9.94 39.18 -8.62
C ILE A 326 -9.47 38.12 -7.62
N GLY A 327 -10.21 37.02 -7.47
CA GLY A 327 -9.79 35.90 -6.62
C GLY A 327 -8.52 35.23 -7.08
N HIS A 328 -8.39 34.94 -8.38
CA HIS A 328 -7.16 34.37 -8.94
C HIS A 328 -5.94 35.26 -8.67
N LYS A 329 -6.10 36.58 -8.74
CA LYS A 329 -5.05 37.55 -8.36
C LYS A 329 -4.65 37.44 -6.89
N TRP A 330 -5.60 37.38 -5.96
CA TRP A 330 -5.32 37.22 -4.53
C TRP A 330 -4.66 35.88 -4.20
N LEU A 331 -5.17 34.78 -4.77
CA LEU A 331 -4.58 33.45 -4.60
C LEU A 331 -3.15 33.38 -5.14
N SER A 332 -2.89 34.04 -6.27
CA SER A 332 -1.53 34.15 -6.83
C SER A 332 -0.59 34.90 -5.87
N CYS A 333 -1.08 35.92 -5.17
CA CYS A 333 -0.30 36.62 -4.15
C CYS A 333 -0.01 35.76 -2.91
N VAL A 334 -0.94 34.88 -2.50
CA VAL A 334 -0.65 33.94 -1.41
C VAL A 334 0.51 33.03 -1.76
N ILE A 335 0.52 32.49 -2.99
CA ILE A 335 1.56 31.58 -3.47
C ILE A 335 2.93 32.28 -3.51
N GLU A 336 2.97 33.55 -3.93
CA GLU A 336 4.20 34.34 -4.03
C GLU A 336 4.74 34.77 -2.64
N GLU A 337 3.88 35.23 -1.74
CA GLU A 337 4.31 35.90 -0.51
C GLU A 337 4.46 34.93 0.69
N PHE A 338 3.90 33.72 0.61
CA PHE A 338 3.93 32.69 1.65
C PHE A 338 4.44 31.36 1.11
N PRO A 339 5.75 31.20 0.82
CA PRO A 339 6.29 30.00 0.19
C PRO A 339 6.35 28.76 1.09
N LYS A 340 6.19 28.90 2.42
CA LYS A 340 6.19 27.76 3.37
C LYS A 340 4.88 26.97 3.22
N LEU A 341 4.94 25.66 2.96
CA LEU A 341 3.78 24.84 2.58
C LEU A 341 2.61 24.90 3.59
N GLY A 342 2.86 24.66 4.88
CA GLY A 342 1.80 24.72 5.88
C GLY A 342 1.11 26.09 5.95
N GLU A 343 1.89 27.17 6.00
CA GLU A 343 1.38 28.55 6.05
C GLU A 343 0.64 28.93 4.75
N MET A 344 1.18 28.54 3.59
CA MET A 344 0.53 28.72 2.29
C MET A 344 -0.84 28.02 2.28
N ALA A 345 -0.89 26.76 2.71
CA ALA A 345 -2.10 25.97 2.71
C ALA A 345 -3.18 26.56 3.62
N GLU A 346 -2.80 27.05 4.80
CA GLU A 346 -3.70 27.75 5.73
C GLU A 346 -4.29 29.02 5.09
N HIS A 347 -3.46 29.85 4.46
CA HIS A 347 -3.92 31.07 3.80
C HIS A 347 -4.82 30.77 2.60
N LEU A 348 -4.46 29.79 1.77
CA LEU A 348 -5.29 29.35 0.65
C LEU A 348 -6.64 28.78 1.14
N ALA A 349 -6.63 27.97 2.20
CA ALA A 349 -7.84 27.43 2.81
C ALA A 349 -8.73 28.52 3.41
N CYS A 350 -8.15 29.57 3.99
CA CYS A 350 -8.92 30.71 4.48
C CYS A 350 -9.62 31.45 3.32
N LEU A 351 -8.89 31.76 2.24
CA LEU A 351 -9.46 32.43 1.06
C LEU A 351 -10.56 31.60 0.39
N GLU A 352 -10.35 30.30 0.25
CA GLU A 352 -11.28 29.34 -0.36
C GLU A 352 -12.30 28.74 0.62
N SER A 353 -12.45 29.32 1.82
CA SER A 353 -13.44 28.86 2.79
C SER A 353 -14.86 29.04 2.27
N LYS A 354 -15.71 28.00 2.46
CA LYS A 354 -17.13 28.04 2.08
C LYS A 354 -17.90 29.20 2.72
N GLU A 355 -17.45 29.68 3.86
CA GLU A 355 -18.03 30.83 4.58
C GLU A 355 -17.88 32.16 3.83
N ASN A 356 -16.93 32.24 2.90
CA ASN A 356 -16.66 33.46 2.13
C ASN A 356 -17.57 33.61 0.90
N LYS A 357 -18.46 32.63 0.67
CA LYS A 357 -19.36 32.64 -0.49
C LYS A 357 -20.29 33.84 -0.45
N GLY A 358 -20.25 34.67 -1.50
CA GLY A 358 -21.10 35.86 -1.62
C GLY A 358 -20.59 37.09 -0.86
N VAL A 359 -19.38 37.00 -0.30
CA VAL A 359 -18.71 38.09 0.43
C VAL A 359 -17.71 38.80 -0.48
N THR A 360 -17.42 40.08 -0.22
CA THR A 360 -16.46 40.87 -1.01
C THR A 360 -15.01 40.46 -0.69
N TRP A 361 -14.12 40.60 -1.67
CA TRP A 361 -12.69 40.31 -1.47
C TRP A 361 -12.07 41.17 -0.37
N ASP A 362 -12.42 42.45 -0.26
CA ASP A 362 -11.90 43.32 0.81
C ASP A 362 -12.23 42.75 2.20
N PHE A 363 -13.45 42.24 2.40
CA PHE A 363 -13.81 41.61 3.67
C PHE A 363 -13.02 40.31 3.89
N ILE A 364 -12.88 39.48 2.86
CA ILE A 364 -12.15 38.21 2.94
C ILE A 364 -10.67 38.45 3.28
N ILE A 365 -10.03 39.44 2.63
CA ILE A 365 -8.63 39.79 2.90
C ILE A 365 -8.46 40.31 4.32
N ASN A 366 -9.37 41.16 4.80
CA ASN A 366 -9.34 41.63 6.20
C ASN A 366 -9.62 40.50 7.21
N LYS A 367 -10.44 39.51 6.86
CA LYS A 367 -10.74 38.33 7.70
C LYS A 367 -9.53 37.38 7.77
N CYS A 368 -8.90 37.10 6.62
CA CYS A 368 -7.85 36.08 6.50
C CYS A 368 -6.44 36.58 6.82
N PHE A 369 -6.20 37.89 6.78
CA PHE A 369 -4.88 38.47 6.98
C PHE A 369 -4.95 39.66 7.94
N SER A 370 -3.98 39.73 8.85
CA SER A 370 -3.82 40.85 9.78
C SER A 370 -2.37 41.35 9.80
N GLY A 371 -2.16 42.56 10.32
CA GLY A 371 -0.82 43.13 10.52
C GLY A 371 0.07 43.16 9.27
N SER A 372 1.28 42.61 9.39
CA SER A 372 2.27 42.57 8.31
C SER A 372 1.83 41.70 7.13
N ALA A 373 1.13 40.59 7.38
CA ALA A 373 0.62 39.69 6.34
C ALA A 373 -0.41 40.39 5.45
N HIS A 374 -1.33 41.15 6.04
CA HIS A 374 -2.29 41.97 5.29
C HIS A 374 -1.59 43.01 4.40
N THR A 375 -0.56 43.67 4.94
CA THR A 375 0.22 44.67 4.20
C THR A 375 0.97 44.05 3.01
N LYS A 376 1.55 42.85 3.18
CA LYS A 376 2.19 42.10 2.09
C LYS A 376 1.20 41.78 0.98
N MET A 377 0.02 41.28 1.36
CA MET A 377 -1.04 40.94 0.41
C MET A 377 -1.47 42.15 -0.41
N GLN A 378 -1.77 43.28 0.22
CA GLN A 378 -2.14 44.51 -0.50
C GLN A 378 -1.06 44.96 -1.47
N LYS A 379 0.20 45.02 -1.02
CA LYS A 379 1.33 45.40 -1.88
C LYS A 379 1.52 44.45 -3.05
N CYS A 380 1.36 43.14 -2.85
CA CYS A 380 1.41 42.18 -3.95
C CYS A 380 0.25 42.39 -4.93
N PHE A 381 -0.96 42.63 -4.43
CA PHE A 381 -2.13 42.81 -5.27
C PHE A 381 -1.96 44.01 -6.21
N ASP A 382 -1.50 45.14 -5.67
CA ASP A 382 -1.32 46.38 -6.41
C ASP A 382 -0.18 46.29 -7.43
N ASN A 383 0.93 45.63 -7.09
CA ASN A 383 2.17 45.72 -7.87
C ASN A 383 2.51 44.47 -8.70
N LYS A 384 2.02 43.28 -8.31
CA LYS A 384 2.46 42.00 -8.89
C LYS A 384 1.33 41.13 -9.43
N SER A 385 0.10 41.27 -8.93
CA SER A 385 -0.97 40.30 -9.17
C SER A 385 -1.29 40.02 -10.64
N VAL A 386 -1.20 41.05 -11.49
CA VAL A 386 -1.43 40.91 -12.93
C VAL A 386 -0.39 39.98 -13.57
N ASP A 387 0.89 40.17 -13.26
CA ASP A 387 1.95 39.35 -13.85
C ASP A 387 1.99 37.94 -13.25
N LEU A 388 1.67 37.80 -11.97
CA LEU A 388 1.51 36.49 -11.35
C LEU A 388 0.36 35.70 -11.99
N LEU A 389 -0.80 36.33 -12.20
CA LEU A 389 -1.93 35.67 -12.87
C LEU A 389 -1.57 35.28 -14.31
N LYS A 390 -0.84 36.12 -15.07
CA LYS A 390 -0.32 35.74 -16.40
C LYS A 390 0.58 34.50 -16.33
N LYS A 391 1.47 34.40 -15.33
CA LYS A 391 2.34 33.22 -15.14
C LYS A 391 1.52 31.96 -14.88
N HIS A 392 0.50 32.02 -14.03
CA HIS A 392 -0.36 30.87 -13.75
C HIS A 392 -1.24 30.48 -14.94
N ILE A 393 -1.73 31.44 -15.73
CA ILE A 393 -2.41 31.16 -17.01
C ILE A 393 -1.49 30.39 -17.95
N ALA A 394 -0.24 30.85 -18.12
CA ALA A 394 0.74 30.17 -18.98
C ALA A 394 1.12 28.76 -18.48
N GLN A 395 1.07 28.50 -17.17
CA GLN A 395 1.23 27.15 -16.62
C GLN A 395 0.00 26.28 -16.90
N ARG A 396 -1.20 26.83 -16.68
CA ARG A 396 -2.47 26.16 -16.94
C ARG A 396 -2.65 25.81 -18.41
N ASP A 397 -2.25 26.68 -19.33
CA ASP A 397 -2.38 26.48 -20.79
C ASP A 397 -1.54 25.30 -21.32
N LYS A 398 -0.61 24.76 -20.53
CA LYS A 398 0.13 23.54 -20.86
C LYS A 398 -0.71 22.28 -20.76
N LEU A 399 -1.90 22.36 -20.17
CA LEU A 399 -2.76 21.22 -19.86
C LEU A 399 -4.22 21.53 -20.18
N GLU A 400 -4.89 20.58 -20.84
CA GLU A 400 -6.33 20.67 -21.06
C GLU A 400 -7.09 20.19 -19.81
N LEU A 401 -7.77 21.10 -19.11
CA LEU A 401 -8.48 20.80 -17.88
C LEU A 401 -9.94 20.39 -18.17
N GLN A 402 -10.27 19.13 -17.90
CA GLN A 402 -11.63 18.59 -18.09
C GLN A 402 -12.58 18.93 -16.92
N TRP A 403 -12.05 19.11 -15.71
CA TRP A 403 -12.78 19.54 -14.52
C TRP A 403 -11.86 20.29 -13.55
N VAL A 404 -12.41 20.85 -12.48
CA VAL A 404 -11.64 21.43 -11.37
C VAL A 404 -12.28 21.09 -10.01
N PRO A 405 -11.50 20.88 -8.93
CA PRO A 405 -10.04 20.94 -8.88
C PRO A 405 -9.42 19.78 -9.67
N TYR A 406 -8.36 20.08 -10.41
CA TYR A 406 -7.62 19.11 -11.21
C TYR A 406 -6.29 18.86 -10.53
N VAL A 407 -6.01 17.60 -10.17
CA VAL A 407 -4.85 17.25 -9.36
C VAL A 407 -4.03 16.20 -10.08
N LEU A 408 -2.74 16.45 -10.18
CA LEU A 408 -1.76 15.53 -10.71
C LEU A 408 -0.79 15.13 -9.60
N VAL A 409 -0.58 13.83 -9.45
CA VAL A 409 0.46 13.24 -8.60
C VAL A 409 1.49 12.61 -9.52
N ASN A 410 2.71 13.16 -9.56
CA ASN A 410 3.76 12.80 -10.53
C ASN A 410 3.25 12.78 -11.99
N GLY A 411 2.38 13.73 -12.34
CA GLY A 411 1.77 13.85 -13.67
C GLY A 411 0.57 12.93 -13.93
N ALA A 412 0.25 11.99 -13.03
CA ALA A 412 -0.93 11.14 -13.12
C ALA A 412 -2.15 11.83 -12.50
N THR A 413 -3.27 11.86 -13.23
CA THR A 413 -4.52 12.49 -12.79
C THR A 413 -5.20 11.67 -11.71
N ILE A 414 -5.66 12.31 -10.63
CA ILE A 414 -6.43 11.66 -9.57
C ILE A 414 -7.84 12.27 -9.43
N GLY A 415 -8.78 11.46 -8.96
CA GLY A 415 -10.19 11.84 -8.80
C GLY A 415 -10.93 12.01 -10.13
N ASP A 416 -12.20 12.41 -10.03
CA ASP A 416 -13.05 12.68 -11.18
C ASP A 416 -14.08 13.78 -10.90
N ALA A 417 -14.76 14.27 -11.94
CA ALA A 417 -15.71 15.36 -11.86
C ALA A 417 -16.96 15.06 -11.01
N ARG A 418 -17.30 13.78 -10.77
CA ARG A 418 -18.48 13.36 -10.01
C ARG A 418 -18.18 13.15 -8.52
N HIS A 419 -17.04 12.53 -8.20
CA HIS A 419 -16.71 12.14 -6.83
C HIS A 419 -15.69 13.07 -6.15
N GLY A 420 -14.98 13.90 -6.92
CA GLY A 420 -13.93 14.77 -6.41
C GLY A 420 -12.73 13.97 -5.89
N ILE A 421 -12.04 14.54 -4.89
CA ILE A 421 -10.83 13.94 -4.29
C ILE A 421 -11.00 13.95 -2.77
N SER A 422 -11.02 12.76 -2.18
CA SER A 422 -11.07 12.60 -0.72
C SER A 422 -9.67 12.73 -0.11
N TYR A 423 -9.61 12.97 1.21
CA TYR A 423 -8.33 12.95 1.92
C TYR A 423 -7.62 11.60 1.78
N LYS A 424 -8.36 10.49 1.97
CA LYS A 424 -7.84 9.11 1.82
C LYS A 424 -7.20 8.88 0.46
N MET A 425 -7.91 9.21 -0.63
CA MET A 425 -7.40 9.09 -2.00
C MET A 425 -6.15 9.94 -2.22
N LEU A 426 -6.17 11.20 -1.77
CA LEU A 426 -5.03 12.10 -1.93
C LEU A 426 -3.79 11.57 -1.21
N THR A 427 -3.93 11.16 0.06
CA THR A 427 -2.83 10.58 0.83
C THR A 427 -2.32 9.28 0.22
N GLU A 428 -3.21 8.38 -0.20
CA GLU A 428 -2.83 7.08 -0.79
C GLU A 428 -2.02 7.27 -2.08
N GLU A 429 -2.47 8.14 -2.99
CA GLU A 429 -1.75 8.37 -4.23
C GLU A 429 -0.42 9.11 -4.00
N VAL A 430 -0.34 10.03 -3.04
CA VAL A 430 0.93 10.65 -2.64
C VAL A 430 1.89 9.60 -2.05
N CYS A 431 1.44 8.78 -1.12
CA CYS A 431 2.27 7.74 -0.51
C CYS A 431 2.80 6.74 -1.54
N LYS A 432 1.95 6.32 -2.48
CA LYS A 432 2.30 5.41 -3.57
C LYS A 432 3.29 6.03 -4.57
N ALA A 433 3.18 7.33 -4.81
CA ALA A 433 4.07 8.06 -5.71
C ALA A 433 5.42 8.41 -5.09
N TYR A 434 5.54 8.35 -3.76
CA TYR A 434 6.77 8.67 -3.06
C TYR A 434 7.84 7.58 -3.27
N SER A 435 8.99 8.00 -3.80
CA SER A 435 10.13 7.14 -4.12
C SER A 435 11.42 7.57 -3.41
N GLY A 436 11.32 8.52 -2.48
CA GLY A 436 12.44 8.95 -1.65
C GLY A 436 12.81 7.97 -0.54
N SER A 437 13.68 8.45 0.36
CA SER A 437 14.25 7.68 1.47
C SER A 437 13.19 7.17 2.45
N VAL A 438 13.38 5.95 2.97
CA VAL A 438 12.42 5.31 3.90
C VAL A 438 12.28 6.11 5.20
N GLU A 439 13.34 6.79 5.62
CA GLU A 439 13.44 7.60 6.83
C GLU A 439 12.52 8.82 6.80
N LEU A 440 12.24 9.35 5.60
CA LEU A 440 11.36 10.50 5.40
C LEU A 440 9.93 10.08 5.03
N ARG A 441 9.66 8.77 4.93
CA ARG A 441 8.31 8.29 4.59
C ARG A 441 7.36 8.56 5.77
N PRO A 442 6.28 9.34 5.57
CA PRO A 442 5.29 9.59 6.62
C PRO A 442 4.76 8.30 7.23
N LEU A 443 4.41 8.32 8.51
CA LEU A 443 3.80 7.16 9.19
C LEU A 443 2.51 6.73 8.47
N ALA A 444 1.75 7.70 7.97
CA ALA A 444 0.57 7.50 7.12
C ALA A 444 0.86 6.79 5.78
N CYS A 445 2.12 6.79 5.33
CA CYS A 445 2.59 6.07 4.15
C CYS A 445 3.31 4.76 4.46
N GLN A 446 3.66 4.52 5.73
CA GLN A 446 4.32 3.28 6.12
C GLN A 446 3.34 2.10 6.07
N PRO A 447 3.80 0.92 5.64
CA PRO A 447 3.06 -0.33 5.76
C PRO A 447 2.53 -0.54 7.16
N LYS A 448 1.27 -1.01 7.26
CA LYS A 448 0.61 -1.23 8.56
C LYS A 448 1.52 -1.96 9.54
N ARG A 449 2.18 -3.03 9.09
CA ARG A 449 3.19 -3.78 9.87
C ARG A 449 4.16 -2.91 10.67
N LEU A 450 4.68 -1.86 10.04
CA LEU A 450 5.72 -1.00 10.59
C LEU A 450 5.15 0.13 11.47
N ARG A 451 3.83 0.29 11.49
CA ARG A 451 3.15 1.18 12.41
C ARG A 451 3.10 0.52 13.78
N ASN A 452 3.69 1.18 14.77
CA ASN A 452 3.47 0.88 16.18
C ASN A 452 2.06 1.37 16.56
N ASP A 453 1.04 0.60 16.20
CA ASP A 453 -0.35 0.89 16.56
C ASP A 453 -0.58 0.49 18.04
N ASP A 454 -0.06 1.28 18.98
CA ASP A 454 -0.54 1.29 20.39
C ASP A 454 -1.86 2.08 20.53
N THR A 455 -2.40 2.60 19.42
CA THR A 455 -3.71 3.24 19.41
C THR A 455 -4.80 2.18 19.42
N THR A 456 -5.28 1.87 20.61
CA THR A 456 -6.65 1.42 20.86
C THR A 456 -7.65 2.48 20.41
N ASP A 457 -7.73 2.73 19.10
CA ASP A 457 -8.87 3.42 18.50
C ASP A 457 -9.67 2.36 17.75
N VAL A 458 -10.57 1.71 18.49
CA VAL A 458 -11.77 1.08 17.92
C VAL A 458 -12.65 2.20 17.38
N ALA A 459 -12.20 2.84 16.31
CA ALA A 459 -12.97 3.83 15.57
C ALA A 459 -13.87 3.07 14.61
N LYS A 460 -15.14 2.98 14.99
CA LYS A 460 -16.33 2.59 14.21
C LYS A 460 -16.05 2.35 12.73
N GLU A 461 -16.14 1.07 12.37
CA GLU A 461 -16.37 0.57 11.03
C GLU A 461 -17.59 1.29 10.44
N SER A 462 -17.37 2.31 9.62
CA SER A 462 -18.35 2.69 8.62
C SER A 462 -18.41 1.52 7.64
N GLU A 463 -19.60 1.00 7.37
CA GLU A 463 -19.86 -0.09 6.41
C GLU A 463 -19.12 0.15 5.07
N GLU A 464 -17.86 -0.29 4.98
CA GLU A 464 -17.16 -0.42 3.72
C GLU A 464 -17.85 -1.56 2.96
N PRO A 465 -18.06 -1.43 1.64
CA PRO A 465 -18.74 -2.45 0.86
C PRO A 465 -17.99 -3.77 1.03
N ALA A 466 -18.70 -4.80 1.50
CA ALA A 466 -18.16 -6.13 1.74
C ALA A 466 -17.31 -6.59 0.54
N ILE A 467 -16.00 -6.71 0.75
CA ILE A 467 -15.06 -7.13 -0.28
C ILE A 467 -15.42 -8.56 -0.66
N LYS A 468 -15.76 -8.78 -1.92
CA LYS A 468 -16.17 -10.11 -2.40
C LYS A 468 -14.94 -11.03 -2.49
N PRO A 469 -14.98 -12.23 -1.91
CA PRO A 469 -13.94 -13.24 -2.08
C PRO A 469 -13.71 -13.56 -3.56
N CYS A 470 -12.50 -13.99 -3.93
CA CYS A 470 -12.13 -14.40 -5.28
C CYS A 470 -12.78 -15.78 -5.58
N PRO A 471 -13.84 -15.92 -6.42
CA PRO A 471 -14.47 -17.21 -6.69
C PRO A 471 -13.72 -18.03 -7.79
N PRO A 472 -13.88 -19.35 -7.82
CA PRO A 472 -13.38 -20.23 -8.87
C PRO A 472 -14.21 -20.08 -10.16
N LYS A 473 -13.58 -20.27 -11.32
CA LYS A 473 -14.24 -20.40 -12.63
C LYS A 473 -15.07 -21.67 -12.64
N LYS A 474 -16.28 -21.55 -13.19
CA LYS A 474 -17.04 -22.71 -13.67
C LYS A 474 -16.62 -22.98 -15.12
N THR A 475 -15.86 -24.04 -15.36
CA THR A 475 -15.78 -24.68 -16.69
C THR A 475 -15.84 -26.19 -16.54
N GLY A 476 -16.49 -26.85 -17.51
CA GLY A 476 -16.93 -28.24 -17.46
C GLY A 476 -15.87 -29.24 -16.99
N THR A 477 -16.38 -30.30 -16.35
CA THR A 477 -15.70 -31.52 -15.93
C THR A 477 -14.39 -31.80 -16.68
N THR A 478 -13.26 -31.77 -15.94
CA THR A 478 -11.86 -32.21 -16.26
C THR A 478 -10.73 -31.16 -16.42
N GLY A 479 -10.89 -29.90 -16.00
CA GLY A 479 -9.77 -28.93 -15.94
C GLY A 479 -9.40 -28.46 -14.52
N PRO A 480 -8.15 -27.98 -14.27
CA PRO A 480 -7.80 -27.32 -13.01
C PRO A 480 -8.66 -26.08 -12.78
N VAL A 481 -9.07 -25.88 -11.53
CA VAL A 481 -9.89 -24.74 -11.10
C VAL A 481 -9.06 -23.45 -11.28
N SER A 482 -9.64 -22.40 -11.86
CA SER A 482 -8.98 -21.09 -12.12
C SER A 482 -9.85 -19.97 -11.57
N TYR A 483 -9.36 -19.00 -10.80
CA TYR A 483 -10.19 -18.05 -10.05
C TYR A 483 -10.29 -16.70 -10.75
N GLN A 484 -11.37 -15.95 -10.49
CA GLN A 484 -11.61 -14.63 -11.08
C GLN A 484 -11.50 -13.54 -10.00
N ASP A 485 -10.74 -12.48 -10.28
CA ASP A 485 -10.74 -11.29 -9.42
C ASP A 485 -12.13 -10.63 -9.46
N ALA A 486 -12.64 -10.20 -8.30
CA ALA A 486 -13.97 -9.60 -8.20
C ALA A 486 -14.07 -8.32 -9.08
N PRO A 487 -15.12 -8.17 -9.92
CA PRO A 487 -15.30 -6.96 -10.72
C PRO A 487 -15.60 -5.76 -9.82
N GLY A 488 -14.84 -4.68 -9.96
CA GLY A 488 -15.07 -3.41 -9.24
C GLY A 488 -13.83 -2.75 -8.64
N MET A 489 -12.67 -3.41 -8.66
CA MET A 489 -11.39 -2.81 -8.26
C MET A 489 -10.46 -2.82 -9.47
N GLY A 490 -9.78 -1.70 -9.70
CA GLY A 490 -9.10 -1.35 -10.95
C GLY A 490 -8.34 -2.50 -11.60
N MET A 491 -8.41 -2.58 -12.93
CA MET A 491 -7.69 -3.57 -13.70
C MET A 491 -6.20 -3.56 -13.30
N ARG A 492 -5.59 -4.74 -13.21
CA ARG A 492 -4.14 -4.82 -13.38
C ARG A 492 -3.84 -4.09 -14.67
N LYS A 493 -3.04 -3.02 -14.58
CA LYS A 493 -2.41 -2.45 -15.77
C LYS A 493 -1.54 -3.56 -16.32
N GLN A 494 -2.04 -4.31 -17.30
CA GLN A 494 -1.18 -5.09 -18.16
C GLN A 494 -0.18 -4.08 -18.72
N LEU A 495 1.11 -4.37 -18.56
CA LEU A 495 2.05 -3.80 -19.50
C LEU A 495 1.57 -4.28 -20.87
N ASP A 496 1.23 -3.34 -21.73
CA ASP A 496 1.17 -3.58 -23.15
C ASP A 496 2.56 -4.11 -23.54
N THR A 497 2.69 -5.42 -23.66
CA THR A 497 3.78 -6.05 -24.39
C THR A 497 3.56 -5.75 -25.86
N ASP A 498 3.91 -4.52 -26.24
CA ASP A 498 4.25 -4.16 -27.60
C ASP A 498 5.70 -3.66 -27.59
N VAL A 499 6.61 -4.60 -27.29
CA VAL A 499 8.02 -4.48 -27.64
C VAL A 499 8.26 -5.58 -28.64
N GLY A 500 8.17 -5.19 -29.92
CA GLY A 500 8.58 -6.04 -31.02
C GLY A 500 9.97 -6.61 -30.77
N GLU A 501 10.13 -7.88 -31.11
CA GLU A 501 11.42 -8.56 -31.22
C GLU A 501 12.42 -7.68 -31.99
N GLN A 502 13.31 -7.02 -31.25
CA GLN A 502 14.65 -6.74 -31.72
C GLN A 502 15.61 -7.33 -30.71
N GLY A 503 15.97 -8.59 -30.95
CA GLY A 503 16.97 -9.31 -30.20
C GLY A 503 18.32 -8.59 -30.28
N VAL A 504 18.78 -8.07 -29.15
CA VAL A 504 20.19 -7.74 -28.94
C VAL A 504 20.92 -9.07 -28.74
N LYS A 505 21.57 -9.54 -29.82
CA LYS A 505 22.48 -10.70 -29.80
C LYS A 505 23.73 -10.36 -29.00
N LEU A 506 23.92 -11.03 -27.87
CA LEU A 506 25.23 -11.23 -27.27
C LEU A 506 25.89 -12.44 -27.95
N ASN A 507 27.03 -12.19 -28.59
CA ASN A 507 27.85 -13.19 -29.26
C ASN A 507 28.50 -14.14 -28.24
N ALA A 508 28.29 -15.44 -28.43
CA ALA A 508 29.23 -16.48 -27.98
C ALA A 508 29.32 -17.54 -29.10
N GLY A 509 30.56 -17.93 -29.41
CA GLY A 509 30.95 -18.60 -30.65
C GLY A 509 30.56 -20.07 -30.78
N ALA A 510 30.26 -20.42 -32.03
CA ALA A 510 30.57 -21.63 -32.79
C ALA A 510 30.62 -23.01 -32.08
N ALA A 511 29.75 -23.91 -32.54
CA ALA A 511 30.15 -25.21 -33.08
C ALA A 511 29.07 -25.72 -34.06
N GLU A 512 29.49 -26.06 -35.27
CA GLU A 512 28.69 -26.65 -36.34
C GLU A 512 28.31 -28.11 -36.03
N THR A 513 27.16 -28.56 -36.53
CA THR A 513 27.01 -29.77 -37.39
C THR A 513 25.54 -29.96 -37.76
N GLY A 514 25.26 -30.01 -39.05
CA GLY A 514 23.92 -30.27 -39.59
C GLY A 514 23.65 -31.76 -39.83
N SER A 515 22.37 -32.11 -39.96
CA SER A 515 21.92 -33.15 -40.90
C SER A 515 20.39 -33.14 -41.07
N SER A 516 19.98 -32.79 -42.29
CA SER A 516 18.92 -33.41 -43.12
C SER A 516 17.61 -33.94 -42.51
N SER A 517 16.49 -33.36 -42.99
CA SER A 517 15.22 -34.08 -43.21
C SER A 517 14.89 -34.10 -44.72
N PRO A 518 14.28 -35.17 -45.27
CA PRO A 518 14.01 -35.29 -46.70
C PRO A 518 12.56 -34.91 -47.10
N ALA A 519 12.45 -34.56 -48.40
CA ALA A 519 11.32 -34.73 -49.34
C ALA A 519 9.96 -34.08 -49.00
N ARG A 520 9.54 -32.99 -49.68
CA ARG A 520 8.97 -32.85 -51.05
C ARG A 520 7.68 -33.65 -51.33
N SER A 521 6.59 -32.93 -51.59
CA SER A 521 5.62 -33.19 -52.68
C SER A 521 4.69 -31.96 -52.85
N LEU A 522 4.81 -31.21 -53.97
CA LEU A 522 3.81 -31.08 -55.09
C LEU A 522 2.57 -30.23 -54.70
N VAL A 523 2.18 -29.14 -55.37
CA VAL A 523 1.94 -28.91 -56.82
C VAL A 523 1.97 -27.38 -57.14
N LEU A 524 2.39 -27.04 -58.37
CA LEU A 524 2.57 -25.68 -58.97
C LEU A 524 1.28 -25.10 -59.66
N PRO A 525 1.30 -23.83 -60.14
CA PRO A 525 0.18 -22.89 -60.33
C PRO A 525 -0.19 -22.60 -61.80
N ILE A 526 -1.26 -21.82 -62.05
CA ILE A 526 -1.66 -21.34 -63.40
C ILE A 526 -2.31 -19.92 -63.36
N ILE A 527 -1.60 -18.96 -64.00
CA ILE A 527 -2.03 -17.84 -64.91
C ILE A 527 -2.78 -16.63 -64.28
N CYS A 528 -2.29 -15.37 -64.26
CA CYS A 528 -1.78 -14.37 -65.26
C CYS A 528 -2.83 -13.59 -66.11
N PHE A 529 -2.53 -12.28 -66.28
CA PHE A 529 -3.19 -11.18 -67.02
C PHE A 529 -4.13 -10.29 -66.16
N VAL A 530 -3.83 -8.99 -65.97
CA VAL A 530 -4.00 -7.89 -66.95
C VAL A 530 -3.07 -6.67 -66.68
N VAL A 531 -2.29 -6.35 -67.71
CA VAL A 531 -1.98 -5.02 -68.34
C VAL A 531 -1.20 -3.91 -67.62
N VAL A 532 -0.15 -3.49 -68.34
CA VAL A 532 0.81 -2.38 -68.15
C VAL A 532 0.41 -1.14 -68.97
N GLY A 533 0.75 0.06 -68.49
CA GLY A 533 0.93 1.29 -69.27
C GLY A 533 0.62 2.54 -68.44
N GLY A 534 1.39 3.62 -68.37
CA GLY A 534 2.61 4.06 -69.03
C GLY A 534 2.75 5.57 -68.78
N ILE A 535 3.95 6.03 -68.39
CA ILE A 535 4.57 7.34 -68.67
C ILE A 535 3.90 8.64 -68.17
N ALA A 536 4.62 9.28 -67.22
CA ALA A 536 4.97 10.70 -67.07
C ALA A 536 3.99 11.83 -67.48
N MET A 537 3.67 12.68 -66.49
CA MET A 537 3.51 14.16 -66.47
C MET A 537 2.61 14.45 -65.25
N ARG A 538 2.78 15.46 -64.39
CA ARG A 538 3.51 16.72 -64.42
C ARG A 538 3.58 17.22 -62.98
N LEU A 539 4.74 17.77 -62.61
CA LEU A 539 4.86 18.77 -61.57
C LEU A 539 4.05 20.01 -61.95
N SER A 540 3.26 20.53 -61.01
CA SER A 540 2.93 21.94 -60.75
C SER A 540 1.83 21.95 -59.69
N GLY A 541 2.07 22.48 -58.49
CA GLY A 541 1.82 23.90 -58.22
C GLY A 541 0.31 24.10 -58.11
N GLY A 542 -0.31 24.19 -56.95
CA GLY A 542 -0.06 25.21 -55.93
C GLY A 542 -1.40 25.93 -55.69
N HIS A 543 -1.73 26.13 -54.41
CA HIS A 543 -2.60 27.18 -53.87
C HIS A 543 -4.01 27.45 -54.45
N LYS A 544 -5.00 27.12 -53.60
CA LYS A 544 -6.03 28.01 -53.01
C LYS A 544 -6.86 28.97 -53.89
N LYS A 545 -8.18 28.91 -53.61
CA LYS A 545 -9.21 29.99 -53.50
C LYS A 545 -9.82 30.49 -54.82
N ASP A 546 -11.14 30.74 -54.97
CA ASP A 546 -12.29 30.88 -54.07
C ASP A 546 -13.59 30.47 -54.81
N ALA A 547 -14.54 29.84 -54.11
CA ALA A 547 -16.00 30.03 -54.20
C ALA A 547 -16.69 29.18 -53.12
#